data_AF-A0A2E4QGC3-F1
#
_entry.id   AF-A0A2E4QGC3-F1
#
_cell.length_a   1.000
_cell.length_b   1.000
_cell.length_c   1.000
_cell.angle_alpha   90.00
_cell.angle_beta   90.00
_cell.angle_gamma   90.00
#
_symmetry.space_group_name_H-M   'P 1'
#
loop_
_entity.id
_entity.type
_entity.pdbx_description
1 polymer ?
#
loop_
_entity_poly.entity_id
_entity_poly.type
_entity_poly.pdbx_seq_one_letter_code
_entity_poly.pdbx_strand_id
1 'polypeptide(L)'
;MRLDGFMMEHPLDITYAGIKGYYLLLVLGGISIAFFAYQVQKATRLVLLGAPDKRFDSWGKRMKETLTVWLGQRKVLEDKVAGTMHVLMFWGFLMLSSDMLDLATANRFSEHILP
;
A
#
# COMPACT_ATOMS: atom_id res chain seq x y z
N MET A 1 4.85 5.65 47.13
CA MET A 1 3.77 6.17 46.25
C MET A 1 3.70 5.24 45.06
N ARG A 2 2.68 4.37 45.02
CA ARG A 2 2.51 3.35 43.97
C ARG A 2 2.00 4.10 42.74
N LEU A 3 2.76 4.10 41.64
CA LEU A 3 2.25 4.58 40.36
C LEU A 3 1.30 3.50 39.89
N ASP A 4 0.01 3.76 40.05
CA ASP A 4 -1.06 2.91 39.53
C ASP A 4 -0.95 3.01 38.00
N GLY A 5 -0.19 2.09 37.41
CA GLY A 5 -0.06 1.98 35.97
C GLY A 5 -1.44 1.79 35.39
N PHE A 6 -1.95 2.78 34.67
CA PHE A 6 -3.14 2.65 33.87
C PHE A 6 -2.91 1.49 32.90
N MET A 7 -3.47 0.32 33.23
CA MET A 7 -3.54 -0.81 32.33
C MET A 7 -4.47 -0.39 31.19
N MET A 8 -3.90 0.24 30.15
CA MET A 8 -4.62 0.52 28.92
C MET A 8 -4.97 -0.82 28.30
N GLU A 9 -6.22 -1.26 28.46
CA GLU A 9 -6.71 -2.46 27.81
C GLU A 9 -6.57 -2.29 26.30
N HIS A 10 -6.03 -3.32 25.64
CA HIS A 10 -5.82 -3.28 24.21
C HIS A 10 -7.19 -3.13 23.50
N PRO A 11 -7.34 -2.24 22.50
CA PRO A 11 -8.63 -2.02 21.82
C PRO A 11 -9.25 -3.27 21.15
N LEU A 12 -8.50 -4.36 21.01
CA LEU A 12 -9.03 -5.65 20.53
C LEU A 12 -9.65 -6.50 21.64
N ASP A 13 -9.27 -6.24 22.89
CA ASP A 13 -9.74 -6.97 24.07
C ASP A 13 -10.98 -6.30 24.69
N ILE A 14 -11.21 -5.03 24.39
CA ILE A 14 -12.42 -4.32 24.80
C ILE A 14 -13.66 -4.87 24.09
N THR A 15 -14.79 -4.83 24.81
CA THR A 15 -16.06 -5.35 24.34
C THR A 15 -16.93 -4.20 23.82
N TYR A 16 -17.24 -4.24 22.53
CA TYR A 16 -18.12 -3.29 21.86
C TYR A 16 -19.52 -3.90 21.72
N ALA A 17 -20.52 -3.31 22.40
CA ALA A 17 -21.91 -3.78 22.34
C ALA A 17 -22.08 -5.30 22.57
N GLY A 18 -21.28 -5.88 23.47
CA GLY A 18 -21.28 -7.32 23.78
C GLY A 18 -20.35 -8.19 22.91
N ILE A 19 -19.67 -7.62 21.92
CA ILE A 19 -18.75 -8.31 21.01
C ILE A 19 -17.31 -7.89 21.27
N LYS A 20 -16.39 -8.84 21.47
CA LYS A 20 -14.95 -8.52 21.63
C LYS A 20 -14.37 -7.91 20.35
N GLY A 21 -13.51 -6.90 20.48
CA GLY A 21 -12.94 -6.16 19.35
C GLY A 21 -12.23 -7.02 18.30
N TYR A 22 -11.53 -8.08 18.70
CA TYR A 22 -10.87 -8.96 17.73
C TYR A 22 -11.85 -9.70 16.80
N TYR A 23 -13.08 -10.00 17.24
CA TYR A 23 -14.08 -10.59 16.35
C TYR A 23 -14.52 -9.60 15.28
N LEU A 24 -14.66 -8.32 15.63
CA LEU A 24 -14.96 -7.26 14.66
C LEU A 24 -13.83 -7.14 13.64
N LEU A 25 -12.57 -7.14 14.10
CA LEU A 25 -11.41 -7.11 13.21
C LEU A 25 -11.38 -8.31 12.25
N LEU A 26 -11.60 -9.53 12.75
CA LEU A 26 -11.59 -10.74 11.93
C LEU A 26 -12.71 -10.75 10.90
N VAL A 27 -13.93 -10.33 11.28
CA VAL A 27 -15.06 -10.27 10.36
C VAL A 27 -14.84 -9.20 9.29
N LEU A 28 -14.51 -7.97 9.69
CA LEU A 28 -14.28 -6.87 8.75
C LEU A 28 -13.08 -7.14 7.84
N GLY A 29 -11.97 -7.62 8.42
CA GLY A 29 -10.77 -8.00 7.69
C GLY A 29 -11.03 -9.15 6.73
N GLY A 30 -11.72 -10.20 7.17
CA GLY A 30 -12.08 -11.35 6.34
C GLY A 30 -12.97 -10.96 5.15
N ILE A 31 -14.01 -10.15 5.39
CA ILE A 31 -14.87 -9.62 4.32
C ILE A 31 -14.06 -8.77 3.35
N SER A 32 -13.25 -7.83 3.85
CA SER A 32 -12.42 -6.95 3.04
C SER A 32 -11.47 -7.73 2.13
N ILE A 33 -10.75 -8.71 2.68
CA ILE A 33 -9.82 -9.56 1.93
C ILE A 33 -10.57 -10.39 0.87
N ALA A 34 -11.72 -10.96 1.22
CA ALA A 34 -12.52 -11.76 0.28
C ALA A 34 -13.01 -10.92 -0.92
N PHE A 35 -13.54 -9.72 -0.66
CA PHE A 35 -13.96 -8.79 -1.71
C PHE A 35 -12.79 -8.33 -2.56
N PHE A 36 -11.66 -7.98 -1.94
CA PHE A 36 -10.45 -7.59 -2.65
C PHE A 36 -9.95 -8.72 -3.56
N ALA A 37 -9.85 -9.94 -3.04
CA ALA A 37 -9.42 -11.11 -3.80
C ALA A 37 -10.35 -11.40 -4.99
N TYR A 38 -11.66 -11.31 -4.79
CA TYR A 38 -12.64 -11.47 -5.87
C TYR A 38 -12.45 -10.42 -6.99
N GLN A 39 -12.27 -9.15 -6.61
CA GLN A 39 -12.06 -8.07 -7.57
C GLN A 39 -10.75 -8.22 -8.34
N VAL A 40 -9.67 -8.62 -7.65
CA VAL A 40 -8.38 -8.92 -8.29
C VAL A 40 -8.53 -10.07 -9.29
N GLN A 41 -9.16 -11.18 -8.89
CA GLN A 41 -9.39 -12.32 -9.78
C GLN A 41 -10.19 -11.92 -11.03
N LYS A 42 -11.24 -11.12 -10.86
CA LYS A 42 -12.05 -10.61 -11.96
C LYS A 42 -11.22 -9.73 -12.91
N ALA A 43 -10.45 -8.79 -12.36
CA ALA A 43 -9.58 -7.92 -13.15
C ALA A 43 -8.52 -8.72 -13.91
N THR A 44 -7.84 -9.66 -13.24
CA THR A 44 -6.84 -10.54 -13.86
C THR A 44 -7.46 -11.37 -14.98
N ARG A 45 -8.65 -11.95 -14.78
CA ARG A 45 -9.34 -12.72 -15.83
C ARG A 45 -9.63 -11.86 -17.06
N LEU A 46 -10.06 -10.62 -16.88
CA LEU A 46 -10.32 -9.70 -18.00
C LEU A 46 -9.02 -9.33 -18.73
N VAL A 47 -7.92 -9.09 -18.01
CA VAL A 47 -6.62 -8.78 -18.61
C VAL A 47 -6.06 -9.97 -19.41
N LEU A 48 -6.27 -11.20 -18.93
CA LEU A 48 -5.80 -12.42 -19.60
C LEU A 48 -6.55 -12.74 -20.90
N LEU A 49 -7.77 -12.22 -21.07
CA LEU A 49 -8.52 -12.32 -22.34
C LEU A 49 -7.98 -11.37 -23.43
N GLY A 50 -7.09 -10.44 -23.06
CA GLY A 50 -6.45 -9.53 -24.01
C GLY A 50 -5.60 -10.26 -25.05
N ALA A 51 -5.48 -9.66 -26.24
CA ALA A 51 -4.66 -10.20 -27.33
C ALA A 51 -3.18 -10.32 -26.91
N PRO A 52 -2.44 -11.31 -27.46
CA PRO A 52 -1.02 -11.44 -27.21
C PRO A 52 -0.26 -10.22 -27.72
N ASP A 53 0.42 -9.50 -26.82
CA ASP A 53 1.31 -8.37 -27.14
C ASP A 53 2.77 -8.81 -26.96
N LYS A 54 3.66 -8.38 -27.87
CA LYS A 54 5.11 -8.58 -27.77
C LYS A 54 5.69 -7.59 -26.75
N ARG A 55 5.57 -7.94 -25.47
CA ARG A 55 5.90 -7.05 -24.33
C ARG A 55 7.39 -6.66 -24.23
N PHE A 56 8.29 -7.43 -24.83
CA PHE A 56 9.74 -7.24 -24.68
C PHE A 56 10.45 -6.57 -25.88
N ASP A 57 9.73 -6.24 -26.95
CA ASP A 57 10.30 -5.69 -28.19
C ASP A 57 10.80 -4.23 -28.04
N SER A 58 10.37 -3.53 -26.98
CA SER A 58 10.68 -2.11 -26.75
C SER A 58 10.97 -1.77 -25.27
N TRP A 59 11.68 -2.66 -24.58
CA TRP A 59 11.97 -2.52 -23.14
C TRP A 59 12.49 -1.14 -22.75
N GLY A 60 13.51 -0.61 -23.45
CA GLY A 60 14.10 0.70 -23.12
C GLY A 60 13.13 1.87 -23.25
N LYS A 61 12.32 1.90 -24.32
CA LYS A 61 11.30 2.95 -24.52
C LYS A 61 10.21 2.86 -23.44
N ARG A 62 9.78 1.65 -23.08
CA ARG A 62 8.78 1.41 -22.04
C ARG A 62 9.29 1.78 -20.65
N MET A 63 10.52 1.44 -20.31
CA MET A 63 11.13 1.85 -19.04
C MET A 63 11.24 3.37 -18.93
N LYS A 64 11.67 4.06 -20.00
CA LYS A 64 11.70 5.53 -20.03
C LYS A 64 10.30 6.12 -19.84
N GLU A 65 9.29 5.56 -20.50
CA GLU A 65 7.91 6.01 -20.37
C GLU A 65 7.39 5.77 -18.93
N THR A 66 7.65 4.60 -18.34
CA THR A 66 7.27 4.30 -16.96
C THR A 66 7.95 5.27 -15.99
N LEU A 67 9.27 5.49 -16.08
CA LEU A 67 9.97 6.45 -15.22
C LEU A 67 9.43 7.88 -15.37
N THR A 68 9.13 8.32 -16.59
CA THR A 68 8.69 9.71 -16.81
C THR A 68 7.20 9.95 -16.53
N VAL A 69 6.34 8.94 -16.78
CA VAL A 69 4.89 9.06 -16.62
C VAL A 69 4.41 8.53 -15.28
N TRP A 70 4.92 7.38 -14.82
CA TRP A 70 4.52 6.80 -13.53
C TRP A 70 5.29 7.42 -12.37
N LEU A 71 6.63 7.48 -12.42
CA LEU A 71 7.40 8.09 -11.33
C LEU A 71 7.34 9.63 -11.41
N GLY A 72 7.48 10.19 -12.61
CA GLY A 72 7.39 11.63 -12.86
C GLY A 72 5.98 12.21 -12.88
N GLN A 73 4.93 11.37 -12.83
CA GLN A 73 3.53 11.79 -12.72
C GLN A 73 3.08 12.82 -13.79
N ARG A 74 3.72 12.82 -14.96
CA ARG A 74 3.57 13.88 -15.97
C ARG A 74 2.12 14.10 -16.44
N LYS A 75 1.32 13.03 -16.54
CA LYS A 75 -0.10 13.09 -16.94
C LYS A 75 -1.01 13.61 -15.83
N VAL A 76 -0.64 13.39 -14.57
CA VAL A 76 -1.46 13.76 -13.40
C VAL A 76 -1.36 15.26 -13.14
N LEU A 77 -0.22 15.87 -13.48
CA LEU A 77 0.01 17.31 -13.39
C LEU A 77 -0.75 18.15 -14.44
N GLU A 78 -1.53 17.53 -15.32
CA GLU A 78 -2.42 18.25 -16.24
C GLU A 78 -3.51 19.02 -15.47
N ASP A 79 -4.01 18.47 -14.37
CA ASP A 79 -4.79 19.22 -13.37
C ASP A 79 -3.84 19.77 -12.31
N LYS A 80 -3.67 21.09 -12.26
CA LYS A 80 -2.68 21.73 -11.39
C LYS A 80 -2.97 21.54 -9.90
N VAL A 81 -4.24 21.49 -9.49
CA VAL A 81 -4.57 21.45 -8.06
C VAL A 81 -4.65 20.00 -7.59
N ALA A 82 -5.48 19.19 -8.24
CA ALA A 82 -5.61 17.78 -7.90
C ALA A 82 -4.31 17.01 -8.18
N GLY A 83 -3.60 17.38 -9.25
CA GLY A 83 -2.34 16.75 -9.64
C GLY A 83 -1.22 17.01 -8.66
N THR A 84 -1.04 18.25 -8.19
CA THR A 84 -0.03 18.54 -7.16
C THR A 84 -0.30 17.77 -5.87
N MET A 85 -1.57 17.72 -5.42
CA MET A 85 -1.93 16.91 -4.26
C MET A 85 -1.61 15.43 -4.46
N HIS A 86 -1.91 14.88 -5.64
CA HIS A 86 -1.60 13.48 -5.95
C HIS A 86 -0.10 13.20 -5.94
N VAL A 87 0.73 14.09 -6.51
CA VAL A 87 2.18 13.95 -6.51
C VAL A 87 2.73 13.94 -5.08
N LEU A 88 2.26 14.84 -4.22
CA LEU A 88 2.69 14.87 -2.81
C LEU A 88 2.30 13.58 -2.08
N MET A 89 1.08 13.10 -2.28
CA MET A 89 0.63 11.84 -1.68
C MET A 89 1.45 10.64 -2.19
N PHE A 90 1.69 10.56 -3.51
CA PHE A 90 2.49 9.50 -4.11
C PHE A 90 3.90 9.44 -3.52
N TRP A 91 4.61 10.57 -3.47
CA TRP A 91 5.97 10.62 -2.93
C TRP A 91 6.01 10.40 -1.41
N GLY A 92 5.00 10.89 -0.66
CA GLY A 92 4.85 10.59 0.76
C GLY A 92 4.67 9.09 1.03
N PHE A 93 3.79 8.43 0.29
CA PHE A 93 3.62 6.97 0.40
C PHE A 93 4.85 6.20 -0.07
N LEU A 94 5.59 6.69 -1.07
CA LEU A 94 6.83 6.06 -1.52
C LEU A 94 7.87 6.06 -0.40
N MET A 95 8.05 7.19 0.30
CA MET A 95 8.95 7.29 1.46
C MET A 95 8.52 6.38 2.61
N LEU A 96 7.24 6.41 2.99
CA LEU A 96 6.71 5.55 4.07
C LEU A 96 6.83 4.06 3.73
N SER A 97 6.64 3.70 2.46
CA SER A 97 6.79 2.31 2.01
C SER A 97 8.23 1.87 2.06
N SER A 98 9.18 2.72 1.66
CA SER A 98 10.61 2.44 1.80
C SER A 98 11.04 2.23 3.25
N ASP A 99 10.55 3.06 4.17
CA ASP A 99 10.80 2.91 5.61
C ASP A 99 10.23 1.59 6.17
N MET A 100 8.97 1.28 5.84
CA MET A 100 8.35 0.01 6.22
C MET A 100 9.11 -1.20 5.65
N LEU A 101 9.63 -1.10 4.43
CA LEU A 101 10.42 -2.16 3.81
C LEU A 101 11.75 -2.38 4.55
N ASP A 102 12.42 -1.32 5.01
CA ASP A 102 13.63 -1.46 5.82
C ASP A 102 13.32 -2.13 7.15
N LEU A 103 12.28 -1.66 7.85
CA LEU A 103 11.83 -2.25 9.11
C LEU A 103 11.46 -3.74 8.95
N ALA A 104 10.73 -4.09 7.89
CA ALA A 104 10.37 -5.46 7.58
C ALA A 104 11.59 -6.34 7.26
N THR A 105 12.67 -5.75 6.77
CA THR A 105 13.95 -6.42 6.48
C THR A 105 14.91 -6.37 7.69
N ALA A 106 14.37 -6.10 8.89
CA ALA A 106 15.13 -5.97 10.13
C ALA A 106 16.20 -4.87 10.08
N ASN A 107 15.85 -3.70 9.55
CA ASN A 107 16.71 -2.50 9.46
C ASN A 107 18.02 -2.74 8.70
N ARG A 108 18.05 -3.71 7.78
CA ARG A 108 19.27 -4.08 7.06
C ARG A 108 19.85 -2.92 6.24
N PHE A 109 19.02 -2.04 5.68
CA PHE A 109 19.51 -0.90 4.91
C PHE A 109 20.09 0.17 5.83
N SER A 110 19.43 0.47 6.95
CA SER A 110 19.93 1.41 7.95
C SER A 110 21.20 0.92 8.66
N GLU A 111 21.37 -0.38 8.88
CA GLU A 111 22.55 -0.89 9.60
C GLU A 111 23.78 -1.11 8.70
N HIS A 112 23.59 -1.42 7.41
CA HIS A 112 24.68 -1.90 6.55
C HIS A 112 24.96 -1.05 5.30
N ILE A 113 24.04 -0.19 4.86
CA ILE A 113 24.17 0.54 3.57
C ILE A 113 24.16 2.06 3.75
N LEU A 114 23.36 2.57 4.68
CA LEU A 114 23.34 4.00 5.03
C LEU A 114 24.34 4.29 6.16
N PRO A 115 25.01 5.46 6.16
CA PRO A 115 25.92 5.85 7.24
C PRO A 115 25.21 6.08 8.57
#